data_AF-A0A1R2CNQ5-F1
#
_entry.id   AF-A0A1R2CNQ5-F1
#
_cell.length_a   1.000
_cell.length_b   1.000
_cell.length_c   1.000
_cell.angle_alpha   90.00
_cell.angle_beta   90.00
_cell.angle_gamma   90.00
#
_symmetry.space_group_name_H-M   'P 1'
#
loop_
_entity.id
_entity.type
_entity.pdbx_description
1 polymer ?
#
loop_
_entity_poly.entity_id
_entity_poly.type
_entity_poly.pdbx_seq_one_letter_code
_entity_poly.pdbx_strand_id
1 'polypeptide(L)'
;MERTVPIKVSVNGELIVIPNLPLTWEQLASEVHRASKFLTFNILYEGVPITNTKDLVTVYVNHFGDELVFEIQKGVSPMADMDEGVQRMYENMYNQFEQLRTTDSTPQEPLTINEGCLSKTDLLKVINSLIEKAKTSLFETGKKFVIKRQEYYGVDEDHYRKVVMEQMEFQEMLILTSTAETTNHFGITHQVFEESVKKFSSDAEVKIALESMAVESILGSGTVPDELTQEKLKEILMHSCDFVQRYVKAHPNMHPMDILVLKSREADEVFKQFNYDEFQVSAAMTKYSIETDPYFEDVRNKLNEVTVQLFGFNPAELGK
;
A
#
# COMPACT_ATOMS: atom_id res chain seq x y z
N MET A 1 12.13 28.59 -33.93
CA MET A 1 11.28 27.39 -34.00
C MET A 1 11.69 26.52 -32.82
N GLU A 2 10.87 26.45 -31.78
CA GLU A 2 11.07 25.46 -30.72
C GLU A 2 10.88 24.08 -31.36
N ARG A 3 11.93 23.25 -31.33
CA ARG A 3 11.81 21.84 -31.71
C ARG A 3 11.08 21.13 -30.58
N THR A 4 9.81 20.81 -30.78
CA THR A 4 9.10 19.86 -29.92
C THR A 4 9.53 18.45 -30.32
N VAL A 5 10.40 17.85 -29.50
CA VAL A 5 10.81 16.44 -29.68
C VAL A 5 9.62 15.56 -29.26
N PRO A 6 9.05 14.75 -30.16
CA PRO A 6 8.00 13.80 -29.80
C PRO A 6 8.53 12.73 -28.85
N ILE A 7 7.76 12.46 -27.79
CA ILE A 7 8.10 11.46 -26.78
C ILE A 7 7.20 10.25 -26.98
N LYS A 8 7.80 9.07 -27.00
CA LYS A 8 7.11 7.81 -27.22
C LYS A 8 7.49 6.80 -26.14
N VAL A 9 6.57 5.89 -25.88
CA VAL A 9 6.81 4.70 -25.06
C VAL A 9 6.62 3.48 -25.95
N SER A 10 7.56 2.54 -25.90
CA SER A 10 7.52 1.26 -26.60
C SER A 10 7.01 0.21 -25.63
N VAL A 11 5.79 -0.29 -25.85
CA VAL A 11 5.14 -1.33 -25.04
C VAL A 11 4.95 -2.55 -25.92
N ASN A 12 5.62 -3.67 -25.62
CA ASN A 12 5.56 -4.89 -26.43
C ASN A 12 5.85 -4.68 -27.94
N GLY A 13 6.67 -3.68 -28.28
CA GLY A 13 6.99 -3.31 -29.66
C GLY A 13 6.02 -2.32 -30.32
N GLU A 14 4.95 -1.92 -29.64
CA GLU A 14 4.07 -0.84 -30.10
C GLU A 14 4.51 0.51 -29.54
N LEU A 15 4.59 1.51 -30.42
CA LEU A 15 4.98 2.88 -30.06
C LEU A 15 3.75 3.74 -29.78
N ILE A 16 3.64 4.24 -28.54
CA ILE A 16 2.55 5.11 -28.10
C ILE A 16 3.13 6.51 -27.84
N VAL A 17 2.52 7.54 -28.44
CA VAL A 17 2.96 8.93 -28.27
C VAL A 17 2.43 9.50 -26.95
N ILE A 18 3.31 10.08 -26.14
CA ILE A 18 2.93 10.83 -24.95
C ILE A 18 2.62 12.29 -25.37
N PRO A 19 1.43 12.83 -25.03
CA PRO A 19 0.98 14.13 -25.52
C PRO A 19 1.75 15.31 -24.92
N ASN A 20 2.28 15.18 -23.70
CA ASN A 20 2.98 16.25 -22.98
C ASN A 20 4.35 15.77 -22.51
N LEU A 21 5.34 16.67 -22.49
CA LEU A 21 6.66 16.40 -21.92
C LEU A 21 6.53 16.16 -20.41
N PRO A 22 6.84 14.95 -19.91
CA PRO A 22 6.86 14.69 -18.47
C PRO A 22 8.03 15.44 -17.83
N LEU A 23 7.76 16.28 -16.85
CA LEU A 23 8.77 17.06 -16.12
C LEU A 23 9.35 16.30 -14.93
N THR A 24 8.63 15.29 -14.44
CA THR A 24 9.06 14.44 -13.32
C THR A 24 8.93 12.97 -13.67
N TRP A 25 9.65 12.12 -12.92
CA TRP A 25 9.56 10.67 -13.06
C TRP A 25 8.13 10.17 -12.81
N GLU A 26 7.43 10.73 -11.83
CA GLU A 26 6.04 10.35 -11.50
C GLU A 26 5.07 10.67 -12.64
N GLN A 27 5.28 11.80 -13.33
CA GLN A 27 4.49 12.14 -14.52
C GLN A 27 4.75 11.15 -15.66
N LEU A 28 6.01 10.79 -15.89
CA LEU A 28 6.36 9.79 -16.91
C LEU A 28 5.77 8.42 -16.55
N ALA A 29 5.90 7.98 -15.30
CA ALA A 29 5.34 6.74 -14.81
C ALA A 29 3.81 6.71 -14.94
N SER A 30 3.12 7.81 -14.65
CA SER A 30 1.67 7.93 -14.82
C SER A 30 1.24 7.78 -16.29
N GLU A 31 1.94 8.43 -17.22
CA GLU A 31 1.66 8.31 -18.66
C GLU A 31 1.98 6.90 -19.18
N VAL A 32 3.08 6.30 -18.73
CA VAL A 32 3.45 4.91 -19.02
C VAL A 32 2.41 3.93 -18.50
N HIS A 33 1.93 4.10 -17.27
CA HIS A 33 0.87 3.28 -16.70
C HIS A 33 -0.43 3.41 -17.51
N ARG A 34 -0.79 4.64 -17.89
CA ARG A 34 -1.98 4.91 -18.70
C ARG A 34 -1.89 4.24 -20.07
N ALA A 35 -0.72 4.26 -20.70
CA ALA A 35 -0.45 3.73 -22.03
C ALA A 35 -0.31 2.20 -22.05
N SER A 36 0.50 1.63 -21.15
CA SER A 36 0.82 0.20 -21.10
C SER A 36 -0.21 -0.65 -20.35
N LYS A 37 -0.97 -0.03 -19.45
CA LYS A 37 -1.81 -0.71 -18.45
C LYS A 37 -1.05 -1.67 -17.53
N PHE A 38 0.28 -1.62 -17.50
CA PHE A 38 1.09 -2.44 -16.59
C PHE A 38 1.02 -1.88 -15.16
N LEU A 39 0.77 -2.77 -14.20
CA LEU A 39 0.82 -2.45 -12.76
C LEU A 39 2.27 -2.27 -12.29
N THR A 40 3.16 -3.18 -12.69
CA THR A 40 4.59 -3.09 -12.47
C THR A 40 5.33 -3.00 -13.80
N PHE A 41 6.25 -2.04 -13.91
CA PHE A 41 7.02 -1.81 -15.12
C PHE A 41 8.35 -1.16 -14.80
N ASN A 42 9.33 -1.44 -15.66
CA ASN A 42 10.58 -0.72 -15.71
C ASN A 42 10.54 0.19 -16.94
N ILE A 43 10.88 1.47 -16.73
CA ILE A 43 11.06 2.43 -17.81
C ILE A 43 12.55 2.44 -18.11
N LEU A 44 12.92 2.13 -19.35
CA LEU A 44 14.30 2.18 -19.80
C LEU A 44 14.47 3.19 -20.92
N TYR A 45 15.67 3.76 -21.03
CA TYR A 45 16.11 4.52 -22.18
C TYR A 45 17.42 3.91 -22.68
N GLU A 46 17.44 3.42 -23.92
CA GLU A 46 18.58 2.72 -24.52
C GLU A 46 19.10 1.57 -23.62
N GLY A 47 18.18 0.84 -22.98
CA GLY A 47 18.49 -0.27 -22.06
C GLY A 47 18.92 0.14 -20.65
N VAL A 48 18.97 1.44 -20.32
CA VAL A 48 19.31 1.94 -18.99
C VAL A 48 18.04 2.26 -18.19
N PRO A 49 17.86 1.73 -16.96
CA PRO A 49 16.69 2.03 -16.13
C PRO A 49 16.61 3.52 -15.72
N ILE A 50 15.40 4.07 -15.76
CA ILE A 50 15.07 5.41 -15.25
C ILE A 50 14.30 5.24 -13.95
N THR A 51 14.96 5.52 -12.83
CA THR A 51 14.41 5.24 -11.49
C THR A 51 13.95 6.48 -10.74
N ASN A 52 14.34 7.66 -11.21
CA ASN A 52 14.05 8.92 -10.54
C ASN A 52 14.09 10.11 -11.53
N THR A 53 13.71 11.29 -11.06
CA THR A 53 13.66 12.52 -11.88
C THR A 53 15.04 12.97 -12.38
N LYS A 54 16.12 12.68 -11.66
CA LYS A 54 17.49 13.03 -12.09
C LYS A 54 17.91 12.18 -13.30
N ASP A 55 17.56 10.90 -13.32
CA ASP A 55 17.80 10.01 -14.46
C ASP A 55 17.04 10.52 -15.69
N LEU A 56 15.77 10.92 -15.51
CA LEU A 56 14.94 11.47 -16.58
C LEU A 56 15.51 12.76 -17.18
N VAL A 57 15.95 13.70 -16.34
CA VAL A 57 16.62 14.92 -16.79
C VAL A 57 17.91 14.60 -17.53
N THR A 58 18.66 13.60 -17.08
CA THR A 58 19.89 13.14 -17.74
C THR A 58 19.59 12.63 -19.15
N VAL A 59 18.50 11.89 -19.32
CA VAL A 59 18.02 11.45 -20.64
C VAL A 59 17.68 12.65 -21.53
N TYR A 60 16.92 13.62 -21.03
CA TYR A 60 16.55 14.81 -21.82
C TYR A 60 17.73 15.66 -22.27
N VAL A 61 18.73 15.82 -21.41
CA VAL A 61 19.92 16.63 -21.71
C VAL A 61 20.85 15.93 -22.71
N ASN A 62 20.93 14.60 -22.64
CA ASN A 62 21.85 13.81 -23.46
C ASN A 62 21.20 13.25 -24.74
N HIS A 63 19.90 13.49 -24.94
CA HIS A 63 19.21 13.04 -26.13
C HIS A 63 19.47 13.99 -27.31
N PHE A 64 20.04 13.45 -28.39
CA PHE A 64 20.33 14.20 -29.62
C PHE A 64 19.49 13.75 -30.83
N GLY A 65 18.52 12.86 -30.60
CA GLY A 65 17.65 12.31 -31.64
C GLY A 65 16.46 13.23 -31.99
N ASP A 66 15.76 12.84 -33.06
CA ASP A 66 14.52 13.50 -33.50
C ASP A 66 13.28 12.98 -32.75
N GLU A 67 13.42 11.91 -31.96
CA GLU A 67 12.36 11.33 -31.13
C GLU A 67 12.94 10.67 -29.89
N LEU A 68 12.25 10.80 -28.76
CA LEU A 68 12.68 10.23 -27.49
C LEU A 68 11.80 9.02 -27.18
N VAL A 69 12.39 7.82 -27.22
CA VAL A 69 11.67 6.56 -27.02
C VAL A 69 12.09 5.91 -25.71
N PHE A 70 11.12 5.71 -24.81
CA PHE A 70 11.30 4.91 -23.61
C PHE A 70 10.85 3.48 -23.87
N GLU A 71 11.68 2.50 -23.53
CA GLU A 71 11.31 1.09 -23.57
C GLU A 71 10.60 0.71 -22.27
N ILE A 72 9.39 0.18 -22.39
CA ILE A 72 8.60 -0.27 -21.25
C ILE A 72 8.70 -1.78 -21.18
N GLN A 73 9.48 -2.25 -20.22
CA GLN A 73 9.48 -3.66 -19.87
C GLN A 73 8.43 -3.86 -18.79
N LYS A 74 7.48 -4.77 -19.03
CA LYS A 74 6.65 -5.28 -17.95
C LYS A 74 7.61 -5.74 -16.86
N GLY A 75 7.41 -5.25 -15.63
CA GLY A 75 8.22 -5.67 -14.51
C GLY A 75 8.18 -7.19 -14.48
N VAL A 76 9.34 -7.84 -14.32
CA VAL A 76 9.33 -9.24 -13.90
C VAL A 76 8.51 -9.22 -12.62
N SER A 77 7.35 -9.88 -12.63
CA SER A 77 6.58 -10.04 -11.41
C SER A 77 7.56 -10.61 -10.40
N PRO A 78 7.82 -9.94 -9.27
CA PRO A 78 8.72 -10.45 -8.22
C PRO A 78 8.30 -11.86 -7.74
N MET A 79 7.12 -12.29 -8.19
CA MET A 79 6.38 -13.49 -7.85
C MET A 79 6.75 -14.74 -8.65
N ALA A 80 7.74 -14.70 -9.55
CA ALA A 80 8.27 -15.92 -10.16
C ALA A 80 8.86 -16.90 -9.12
N ASP A 81 9.19 -16.39 -7.93
CA ASP A 81 9.77 -17.15 -6.82
C ASP A 81 8.88 -17.19 -5.57
N MET A 82 7.60 -16.82 -5.68
CA MET A 82 6.66 -16.92 -4.55
C MET A 82 6.34 -18.39 -4.23
N ASP A 83 5.84 -18.64 -3.02
CA ASP A 83 5.23 -19.92 -2.70
C ASP A 83 4.03 -20.16 -3.65
N GLU A 84 3.90 -21.38 -4.20
CA GLU A 84 2.88 -21.71 -5.20
C GLU A 84 1.44 -21.39 -4.74
N GLY A 85 1.18 -21.44 -3.44
CA GLY A 85 -0.13 -21.11 -2.88
C GLY A 85 -0.43 -19.61 -2.94
N VAL A 86 0.55 -18.78 -2.56
CA VAL A 86 0.44 -17.31 -2.62
C VAL A 86 0.41 -16.83 -4.07
N GLN A 87 1.26 -17.40 -4.93
CA GLN A 87 1.30 -17.08 -6.35
C GLN A 87 -0.05 -17.35 -7.03
N ARG A 88 -0.67 -18.52 -6.78
CA ARG A 88 -2.01 -18.82 -7.30
C ARG A 88 -3.07 -17.85 -6.81
N MET A 89 -3.02 -17.47 -5.53
CA MET A 89 -3.96 -16.47 -4.98
C MET A 89 -3.79 -15.12 -5.68
N TYR A 90 -2.55 -14.68 -5.88
CA TYR A 90 -2.25 -13.44 -6.59
C TYR A 90 -2.73 -13.47 -8.05
N GLU A 91 -2.39 -14.52 -8.79
CA GLU A 91 -2.82 -14.70 -10.18
C GLU A 91 -4.34 -14.70 -10.30
N ASN A 92 -5.05 -15.36 -9.38
CA ASN A 92 -6.50 -15.33 -9.32
C ASN A 92 -7.04 -13.91 -9.08
N MET A 93 -6.49 -13.18 -8.11
CA MET A 93 -6.90 -11.80 -7.83
C MET A 93 -6.64 -10.86 -9.02
N TYR A 94 -5.49 -11.02 -9.67
CA TYR A 94 -5.12 -10.25 -10.86
C TYR A 94 -6.07 -10.53 -12.02
N ASN A 95 -6.32 -11.81 -12.33
CA ASN A 95 -7.25 -12.20 -13.38
C ASN A 95 -8.68 -11.71 -13.10
N GLN A 96 -9.11 -11.79 -11.84
CA GLN A 96 -10.40 -11.28 -11.42
C GLN A 96 -10.49 -9.76 -11.56
N PHE A 97 -9.46 -9.03 -11.15
CA PHE A 97 -9.38 -7.59 -11.33
C PHE A 97 -9.47 -7.19 -12.81
N GLU A 98 -8.70 -7.85 -13.69
CA GLU A 98 -8.76 -7.61 -15.13
C GLU A 98 -10.15 -7.89 -15.70
N GLN A 99 -10.80 -8.99 -15.29
CA GLN A 99 -12.18 -9.29 -15.70
C GLN A 99 -13.16 -8.20 -15.26
N LEU A 100 -13.08 -7.76 -14.00
CA LEU A 100 -13.95 -6.72 -13.45
C LEU A 100 -13.72 -5.36 -14.12
N ARG A 101 -12.52 -5.11 -14.63
CA ARG A 101 -12.17 -3.89 -15.38
C ARG A 101 -12.74 -3.87 -16.79
N THR A 102 -12.88 -5.04 -17.43
CA THR A 102 -13.29 -5.14 -18.85
C THR A 102 -14.75 -5.54 -19.05
N THR A 103 -15.45 -6.01 -18.02
CA THR A 103 -16.78 -6.58 -18.16
C THR A 103 -17.85 -5.62 -17.65
N ASP A 104 -18.80 -5.26 -18.51
CA ASP A 104 -20.05 -4.58 -18.12
C ASP A 104 -20.97 -5.57 -17.40
N SER A 105 -20.69 -5.83 -16.12
CA SER A 105 -21.59 -6.61 -15.27
C SER A 105 -22.75 -5.76 -14.76
N THR A 106 -23.93 -6.37 -14.67
CA THR A 106 -25.11 -5.75 -14.09
C THR A 106 -24.85 -5.48 -12.60
N PRO A 107 -24.98 -4.23 -12.12
CA PRO A 107 -24.77 -3.90 -10.72
C PRO A 107 -25.76 -4.66 -9.83
N GLN A 108 -25.30 -5.10 -8.65
CA GLN A 108 -26.16 -5.77 -7.68
C GLN A 108 -26.97 -4.74 -6.87
N GLU A 109 -26.35 -3.62 -6.49
CA GLU A 109 -26.99 -2.54 -5.75
C GLU A 109 -26.62 -1.18 -6.37
N PRO A 110 -27.22 -0.80 -7.52
CA PRO A 110 -26.82 0.40 -8.25
C PRO A 110 -27.03 1.67 -7.42
N LEU A 111 -25.97 2.47 -7.27
CA LEU A 111 -26.04 3.77 -6.61
C LEU A 111 -26.31 4.90 -7.61
N THR A 112 -26.93 5.98 -7.13
CA THR A 112 -27.23 7.14 -7.97
C THR A 112 -26.02 8.07 -8.04
N ILE A 113 -25.63 8.45 -9.25
CA ILE A 113 -24.50 9.35 -9.52
C ILE A 113 -25.06 10.73 -9.88
N ASN A 114 -24.66 11.76 -9.14
CA ASN A 114 -25.03 13.16 -9.38
C ASN A 114 -23.77 13.96 -9.70
N GLU A 115 -23.74 14.59 -10.87
CA GLU A 115 -22.60 15.41 -11.32
C GLU A 115 -21.25 14.66 -11.28
N GLY A 116 -21.24 13.37 -11.65
CA GLY A 116 -20.04 12.53 -11.61
C GLY A 116 -19.65 12.04 -10.21
N CYS A 117 -20.40 12.38 -9.17
CA CYS A 117 -20.10 12.02 -7.78
C CYS A 117 -21.26 11.26 -7.11
N LEU A 118 -20.94 10.51 -6.07
CA LEU A 118 -21.90 9.94 -5.13
C LEU A 118 -22.42 11.01 -4.17
N SER A 119 -23.58 10.72 -3.57
CA SER A 119 -23.98 11.43 -2.36
C SER A 119 -23.03 11.07 -1.20
N LYS A 120 -22.93 11.91 -0.16
CA LYS A 120 -22.14 11.59 1.04
C LYS A 120 -22.55 10.24 1.65
N THR A 121 -23.86 10.02 1.78
CA THR A 121 -24.42 8.80 2.36
C THR A 121 -24.03 7.56 1.54
N ASP A 122 -24.07 7.67 0.22
CA ASP A 122 -23.71 6.55 -0.65
C ASP A 122 -22.20 6.32 -0.72
N LEU A 123 -21.39 7.38 -0.64
CA LEU A 123 -19.95 7.26 -0.49
C LEU A 123 -19.58 6.50 0.79
N LEU A 124 -20.21 6.83 1.93
CA LEU A 124 -19.98 6.12 3.19
C LEU A 124 -20.37 4.63 3.09
N LYS A 125 -21.44 4.28 2.37
CA LYS A 125 -21.79 2.88 2.11
C LYS A 125 -20.70 2.15 1.32
N VAL A 126 -20.19 2.78 0.26
CA VAL A 126 -19.12 2.21 -0.56
C VAL A 126 -17.85 2.00 0.27
N ILE A 127 -17.46 2.99 1.07
CA ILE A 127 -16.29 2.89 1.97
C ILE A 127 -16.48 1.73 2.95
N ASN A 128 -17.61 1.66 3.65
CA ASN A 128 -17.86 0.59 4.63
C ASN A 128 -17.87 -0.80 3.99
N SER A 129 -18.46 -0.94 2.79
CA SER A 129 -18.45 -2.21 2.06
C SER A 129 -17.03 -2.63 1.65
N LEU A 130 -16.20 -1.68 1.23
CA LEU A 130 -14.80 -1.91 0.91
C LEU A 130 -14.01 -2.36 2.14
N ILE A 131 -14.23 -1.71 3.28
CA ILE A 131 -13.60 -2.07 4.57
C ILE A 131 -13.91 -3.53 4.93
N GLU A 132 -15.18 -3.94 4.91
CA GLU A 132 -15.57 -5.30 5.30
C GLU A 132 -15.00 -6.39 4.37
N LYS A 133 -14.97 -6.12 3.06
CA LYS A 133 -14.32 -7.01 2.08
C LYS A 133 -12.81 -7.11 2.28
N ALA A 134 -12.15 -5.97 2.45
CA ALA A 134 -10.71 -5.91 2.65
C ALA A 134 -10.29 -6.61 3.95
N LYS A 135 -10.99 -6.36 5.07
CA LYS A 135 -10.72 -6.98 6.38
C LYS A 135 -10.67 -8.50 6.32
N THR A 136 -11.70 -9.11 5.74
CA THR A 136 -11.84 -10.58 5.69
C THR A 136 -10.68 -11.19 4.91
N SER A 137 -10.38 -10.60 3.76
CA SER A 137 -9.35 -11.12 2.86
C SER A 137 -7.93 -10.85 3.37
N LEU A 138 -7.69 -9.68 4.00
CA LEU A 138 -6.40 -9.32 4.62
C LEU A 138 -6.09 -10.21 5.82
N PHE A 139 -7.09 -10.57 6.63
CA PHE A 139 -6.88 -11.41 7.79
C PHE A 139 -6.44 -12.83 7.42
N GLU A 140 -7.13 -13.47 6.48
CA GLU A 140 -6.81 -14.84 6.06
C GLU A 140 -5.44 -14.94 5.39
N THR A 141 -5.11 -13.95 4.55
CA THR A 141 -3.86 -13.93 3.79
C THR A 141 -2.68 -13.46 4.64
N GLY A 142 -2.90 -12.45 5.48
CA GLY A 142 -1.91 -11.91 6.41
C GLY A 142 -1.34 -12.97 7.35
N LYS A 143 -2.18 -13.87 7.89
CA LYS A 143 -1.71 -14.98 8.73
C LYS A 143 -0.71 -15.91 8.03
N LYS A 144 -0.87 -16.15 6.72
CA LYS A 144 0.07 -16.97 5.95
C LYS A 144 1.43 -16.30 5.83
N PHE A 145 1.44 -14.97 5.61
CA PHE A 145 2.67 -14.20 5.55
C PHE A 145 3.37 -14.13 6.89
N VAL A 146 2.64 -13.95 8.00
CA VAL A 146 3.23 -14.01 9.35
C VAL A 146 3.97 -15.33 9.56
N ILE A 147 3.33 -16.47 9.28
CA ILE A 147 3.97 -17.80 9.42
C ILE A 147 5.25 -17.87 8.56
N LYS A 148 5.18 -17.47 7.29
CA LYS A 148 6.33 -17.51 6.38
C LYS A 148 7.47 -16.58 6.82
N ARG A 149 7.17 -15.37 7.30
CA ARG A 149 8.18 -14.44 7.84
C ARG A 149 8.91 -15.05 9.04
N GLN A 150 8.18 -15.75 9.92
CA GLN A 150 8.75 -16.40 11.09
C GLN A 150 9.74 -17.53 10.76
N GLU A 151 9.62 -18.19 9.60
CA GLU A 151 10.57 -19.22 9.15
C GLU A 151 11.98 -18.65 8.90
N TYR A 152 12.06 -17.39 8.45
CA TYR A 152 13.32 -16.73 8.09
C TYR A 152 13.79 -15.70 9.12
N TYR A 153 12.91 -15.29 10.05
CA TYR A 153 13.19 -14.26 11.04
C TYR A 153 14.42 -14.58 11.91
N GLY A 154 15.48 -13.77 11.76
CA GLY A 154 16.75 -13.94 12.49
C GLY A 154 17.59 -15.13 12.04
N VAL A 155 17.22 -15.79 10.93
CA VAL A 155 17.93 -16.93 10.33
C VAL A 155 18.48 -16.55 8.96
N ASP A 156 17.64 -15.98 8.08
CA ASP A 156 17.99 -15.60 6.71
C ASP A 156 17.37 -14.25 6.37
N GLU A 157 18.21 -13.21 6.38
CA GLU A 157 17.79 -11.82 6.20
C GLU A 157 17.28 -11.53 4.78
N ASP A 158 17.93 -12.11 3.76
CA ASP A 158 17.58 -11.86 2.36
C ASP A 158 16.23 -12.49 2.02
N HIS A 159 16.00 -13.73 2.47
CA HIS A 159 14.70 -14.38 2.31
C HIS A 159 13.62 -13.71 3.16
N TYR A 160 13.93 -13.29 4.38
CA TYR A 160 12.98 -12.53 5.21
C TYR A 160 12.50 -11.27 4.48
N ARG A 161 13.43 -10.46 3.97
CA ARG A 161 13.13 -9.23 3.24
C ARG A 161 12.29 -9.51 1.99
N LYS A 162 12.60 -10.59 1.26
CA LYS A 162 11.80 -11.04 0.11
C LYS A 162 10.35 -11.31 0.50
N VAL A 163 10.11 -12.07 1.58
CA VAL A 163 8.75 -12.40 2.05
C VAL A 163 7.98 -11.16 2.49
N VAL A 164 8.64 -10.17 3.11
CA VAL A 164 7.99 -8.90 3.45
C VAL A 164 7.55 -8.14 2.19
N MET A 165 8.40 -8.06 1.18
CA MET A 165 8.07 -7.39 -0.09
C MET A 165 6.94 -8.12 -0.82
N GLU A 166 6.98 -9.46 -0.83
CA GLU A 166 5.91 -10.32 -1.33
C GLU A 166 4.56 -10.03 -0.64
N GLN A 167 4.56 -9.86 0.68
CA GLN A 167 3.36 -9.50 1.44
C GLN A 167 2.80 -8.14 1.01
N MET A 168 3.66 -7.14 0.84
CA MET A 168 3.23 -5.79 0.45
C MET A 168 2.56 -5.77 -0.92
N GLU A 169 3.17 -6.41 -1.92
CA GLU A 169 2.62 -6.47 -3.28
C GLU A 169 1.29 -7.25 -3.31
N PHE A 170 1.19 -8.31 -2.49
CA PHE A 170 -0.05 -9.04 -2.34
C PHE A 170 -1.16 -8.18 -1.72
N GLN A 171 -0.85 -7.41 -0.68
CA GLN A 171 -1.80 -6.50 -0.04
C GLN A 171 -2.27 -5.40 -0.99
N GLU A 172 -1.37 -4.85 -1.82
CA GLU A 172 -1.72 -3.87 -2.86
C GLU A 172 -2.72 -4.46 -3.86
N MET A 173 -2.43 -5.63 -4.40
CA MET A 173 -3.34 -6.31 -5.35
C MET A 173 -4.70 -6.61 -4.71
N LEU A 174 -4.70 -7.03 -3.44
CA LEU A 174 -5.94 -7.30 -2.72
C LEU A 174 -6.79 -6.03 -2.54
N ILE A 175 -6.18 -4.89 -2.25
CA ILE A 175 -6.88 -3.59 -2.17
C ILE A 175 -7.47 -3.23 -3.54
N LEU A 176 -6.70 -3.40 -4.62
CA LEU A 176 -7.15 -3.12 -5.99
C LEU A 176 -8.33 -4.02 -6.40
N THR A 177 -8.24 -5.32 -6.18
CA THR A 177 -9.32 -6.27 -6.49
C THR A 177 -10.55 -5.97 -5.63
N SER A 178 -10.39 -5.72 -4.32
CA SER A 178 -11.51 -5.40 -3.42
C SER A 178 -12.20 -4.09 -3.82
N THR A 179 -11.43 -3.09 -4.28
CA THR A 179 -11.96 -1.83 -4.80
C THR A 179 -12.75 -2.08 -6.06
N ALA A 180 -12.19 -2.81 -7.02
CA ALA A 180 -12.86 -3.14 -8.28
C ALA A 180 -14.18 -3.90 -8.02
N GLU A 181 -14.16 -4.93 -7.17
CA GLU A 181 -15.36 -5.67 -6.81
C GLU A 181 -16.44 -4.79 -6.18
N THR A 182 -16.04 -3.94 -5.23
CA THR A 182 -16.98 -3.06 -4.52
C THR A 182 -17.58 -2.04 -5.49
N THR A 183 -16.77 -1.40 -6.33
CA THR A 183 -17.26 -0.45 -7.33
C THR A 183 -18.20 -1.10 -8.34
N ASN A 184 -17.87 -2.31 -8.79
CA ASN A 184 -18.70 -3.09 -9.70
C ASN A 184 -20.04 -3.50 -9.06
N HIS A 185 -20.02 -3.94 -7.79
CA HIS A 185 -21.22 -4.26 -7.02
C HIS A 185 -22.23 -3.10 -6.99
N PHE A 186 -21.72 -1.87 -6.79
CA PHE A 186 -22.53 -0.65 -6.75
C PHE A 186 -22.77 0.01 -8.12
N GLY A 187 -22.21 -0.54 -9.19
CA GLY A 187 -22.37 0.00 -10.55
C GLY A 187 -21.70 1.35 -10.76
N ILE A 188 -20.61 1.62 -10.05
CA ILE A 188 -19.85 2.86 -10.15
C ILE A 188 -18.47 2.57 -10.74
N THR A 189 -17.85 3.59 -11.34
CA THR A 189 -16.46 3.48 -11.78
C THR A 189 -15.50 3.87 -10.66
N HIS A 190 -14.25 3.43 -10.77
CA HIS A 190 -13.18 3.88 -9.86
C HIS A 190 -13.06 5.41 -9.83
N GLN A 191 -13.18 6.06 -11.00
CA GLN A 191 -13.14 7.51 -11.11
C GLN A 191 -14.27 8.18 -10.32
N VAL A 192 -15.50 7.67 -10.38
CA VAL A 192 -16.63 8.22 -9.60
C VAL A 192 -16.36 8.10 -8.10
N PHE A 193 -15.76 6.99 -7.66
CA PHE A 193 -15.36 6.82 -6.28
C PHE A 193 -14.27 7.83 -5.86
N GLU A 194 -13.20 7.98 -6.64
CA GLU A 194 -12.11 8.94 -6.38
C GLU A 194 -12.61 10.39 -6.34
N GLU A 195 -13.43 10.79 -7.31
CA GLU A 195 -14.01 12.13 -7.38
C GLU A 195 -14.92 12.41 -6.17
N SER A 196 -15.67 11.39 -5.73
CA SER A 196 -16.51 11.49 -4.54
C SER A 196 -15.67 11.65 -3.27
N VAL A 197 -14.62 10.85 -3.10
CA VAL A 197 -13.67 10.98 -1.97
C VAL A 197 -13.06 12.37 -1.95
N LYS A 198 -12.59 12.88 -3.10
CA LYS A 198 -12.03 14.22 -3.22
C LYS A 198 -13.04 15.31 -2.87
N LYS A 199 -14.29 15.16 -3.28
CA LYS A 199 -15.38 16.12 -3.00
C LYS A 199 -15.69 16.22 -1.50
N PHE A 200 -15.62 15.11 -0.77
CA PHE A 200 -15.98 15.03 0.65
C PHE A 200 -14.78 14.88 1.59
N SER A 201 -13.54 15.09 1.12
CA SER A 201 -12.32 14.82 1.90
C SER A 201 -12.18 15.68 3.17
N SER A 202 -12.86 16.84 3.23
CA SER A 202 -12.90 17.72 4.40
C SER A 202 -14.07 17.44 5.33
N ASP A 203 -14.99 16.52 4.98
CA ASP A 203 -16.09 16.13 5.86
C ASP A 203 -15.58 15.21 6.96
N ALA A 204 -15.94 15.50 8.21
CA ALA A 204 -15.41 14.79 9.38
C ALA A 204 -15.79 13.30 9.38
N GLU A 205 -17.00 12.94 8.97
CA GLU A 205 -17.44 11.54 8.97
C GLU A 205 -16.77 10.75 7.85
N VAL A 206 -16.63 11.36 6.66
CA VAL A 206 -15.90 10.72 5.55
C VAL A 206 -14.42 10.60 5.87
N LYS A 207 -13.83 11.61 6.50
CA LYS A 207 -12.44 11.56 6.97
C LYS A 207 -12.23 10.41 7.97
N ILE A 208 -13.10 10.29 8.97
CA ILE A 208 -13.06 9.18 9.94
C ILE A 208 -13.23 7.84 9.22
N ALA A 209 -14.14 7.73 8.26
CA ALA A 209 -14.35 6.49 7.52
C ALA A 209 -13.14 6.12 6.64
N LEU A 210 -12.45 7.09 6.04
CA LEU A 210 -11.23 6.87 5.27
C LEU A 210 -10.03 6.53 6.16
N GLU A 211 -9.91 7.15 7.33
CA GLU A 211 -8.93 6.81 8.35
C GLU A 211 -9.18 5.39 8.88
N SER A 212 -10.43 5.06 9.20
CA SER A 212 -10.87 3.72 9.55
C SER A 212 -10.59 2.72 8.42
N MET A 213 -10.74 3.09 7.15
CA MET A 213 -10.34 2.22 6.04
C MET A 213 -8.85 1.95 6.03
N ALA A 214 -8.01 2.96 6.22
CA ALA A 214 -6.56 2.79 6.29
C ALA A 214 -6.13 1.97 7.51
N VAL A 215 -6.79 2.16 8.65
CA VAL A 215 -6.47 1.50 9.91
C VAL A 215 -7.05 0.10 9.96
N GLU A 216 -8.36 -0.07 9.81
CA GLU A 216 -9.05 -1.34 9.98
C GLU A 216 -8.78 -2.37 8.88
N SER A 217 -8.41 -1.93 7.66
CA SER A 217 -7.90 -2.86 6.65
C SER A 217 -6.59 -3.50 7.14
N ILE A 218 -5.71 -2.73 7.79
CA ILE A 218 -4.43 -3.20 8.33
C ILE A 218 -4.61 -4.01 9.62
N LEU A 219 -5.52 -3.60 10.52
CA LEU A 219 -5.65 -4.21 11.85
C LEU A 219 -6.24 -5.62 11.83
N GLY A 220 -6.96 -6.00 10.76
CA GLY A 220 -7.60 -7.32 10.63
C GLY A 220 -8.66 -7.59 11.71
N SER A 221 -9.51 -8.59 11.49
CA SER A 221 -10.60 -8.97 12.42
C SER A 221 -10.14 -9.85 13.58
N GLY A 222 -8.96 -9.58 14.15
CA GLY A 222 -8.37 -10.40 15.20
C GLY A 222 -9.25 -10.50 16.46
N THR A 223 -9.43 -11.72 16.99
CA THR A 223 -9.96 -11.91 18.34
C THR A 223 -8.87 -11.62 19.36
N VAL A 224 -9.14 -10.76 20.34
CA VAL A 224 -8.20 -10.50 21.45
C VAL A 224 -8.18 -11.72 22.38
N PRO A 225 -7.05 -12.42 22.54
CA PRO A 225 -6.93 -13.53 23.49
C PRO A 225 -7.24 -13.06 24.92
N ASP A 226 -7.86 -13.92 25.72
CA ASP A 226 -8.24 -13.57 27.10
C ASP A 226 -7.01 -13.26 27.98
N GLU A 227 -5.89 -13.94 27.71
CA GLU A 227 -4.60 -13.69 28.37
C GLU A 227 -3.90 -12.38 27.95
N LEU A 228 -4.32 -11.74 26.86
CA LEU A 228 -3.75 -10.46 26.41
C LEU A 228 -4.42 -9.30 27.17
N THR A 229 -4.03 -9.15 28.44
CA THR A 229 -4.55 -8.09 29.32
C THR A 229 -4.02 -6.70 28.96
N GLN A 230 -4.59 -5.67 29.58
CA GLN A 230 -4.16 -4.28 29.41
C GLN A 230 -2.68 -4.09 29.83
N GLU A 231 -2.26 -4.70 30.94
CA GLU A 231 -0.88 -4.71 31.41
C GLU A 231 0.05 -5.39 30.41
N LYS A 232 -0.39 -6.53 29.85
CA LYS A 232 0.40 -7.29 28.90
C LYS A 232 0.56 -6.55 27.58
N LEU A 233 -0.50 -5.92 27.10
CA LEU A 233 -0.45 -5.05 25.92
C LEU A 233 0.54 -3.89 26.15
N LYS A 234 0.51 -3.26 27.32
CA LYS A 234 1.46 -2.20 27.68
C LYS A 234 2.92 -2.69 27.63
N GLU A 235 3.20 -3.86 28.21
CA GLU A 235 4.53 -4.49 28.15
C GLU A 235 4.99 -4.72 26.69
N ILE A 236 4.10 -5.27 25.85
CA ILE A 236 4.36 -5.55 24.44
C ILE A 236 4.70 -4.25 23.67
N LEU A 237 3.88 -3.22 23.82
CA LEU A 237 4.08 -1.94 23.10
C LEU A 237 5.36 -1.23 23.53
N MET A 238 5.70 -1.28 24.83
CA MET A 238 6.98 -0.75 25.32
C MET A 238 8.17 -1.53 24.75
N HIS A 239 8.09 -2.86 24.70
CA HIS A 239 9.12 -3.70 24.10
C HIS A 239 9.31 -3.39 22.60
N SER A 240 8.21 -3.26 21.86
CA SER A 240 8.24 -2.88 20.44
C SER A 240 8.95 -1.53 20.25
N CYS A 241 8.61 -0.53 21.07
CA CYS A 241 9.29 0.77 21.03
C CYS A 241 10.80 0.64 21.25
N ASP A 242 11.22 -0.09 22.29
CA ASP A 242 12.63 -0.28 22.61
C ASP A 242 13.38 -1.06 21.52
N PHE A 243 12.72 -2.02 20.87
CA PHE A 243 13.26 -2.72 19.71
C PHE A 243 13.54 -1.75 18.56
N VAL A 244 12.55 -0.96 18.15
CA VAL A 244 12.68 0.00 17.04
C VAL A 244 13.77 1.03 17.34
N GLN A 245 13.82 1.59 18.56
CA GLN A 245 14.86 2.56 18.92
C GLN A 245 16.28 1.98 18.82
N ARG A 246 16.47 0.73 19.27
CA ARG A 246 17.76 0.04 19.13
C ARG A 246 18.11 -0.17 17.66
N TYR A 247 17.14 -0.58 16.85
CA TYR A 247 17.36 -0.86 15.44
C TYR A 247 17.74 0.41 14.66
N VAL A 248 17.01 1.51 14.83
CA VAL A 248 17.29 2.79 14.18
C VAL A 248 18.66 3.33 14.58
N LYS A 249 19.04 3.22 15.86
CA LYS A 249 20.39 3.64 16.32
C LYS A 249 21.51 2.83 15.68
N ALA A 250 21.29 1.54 15.43
CA ALA A 250 22.25 0.68 14.75
C ALA A 250 22.30 0.94 13.22
N HIS A 251 21.27 1.55 12.64
CA HIS A 251 21.11 1.77 11.20
C HIS A 251 20.74 3.23 10.88
N PRO A 252 21.66 4.20 11.06
CA PRO A 252 21.35 5.63 10.98
C PRO A 252 21.01 6.16 9.57
N ASN A 253 21.29 5.38 8.51
CA ASN A 253 21.06 5.76 7.11
C ASN A 253 20.08 4.79 6.42
N MET A 254 19.00 4.44 7.11
CA MET A 254 18.00 3.50 6.61
C MET A 254 17.27 4.04 5.39
N HIS A 255 17.12 3.22 4.34
CA HIS A 255 16.31 3.59 3.18
C HIS A 255 14.82 3.59 3.57
N PRO A 256 13.95 4.45 3.00
CA PRO A 256 12.52 4.46 3.34
C PRO A 256 11.83 3.09 3.23
N MET A 257 12.20 2.29 2.23
CA MET A 257 11.69 0.92 2.08
C MET A 257 12.09 -0.01 3.23
N ASP A 258 13.22 0.22 3.88
CA ASP A 258 13.66 -0.59 5.00
C ASP A 258 12.87 -0.27 6.28
N ILE A 259 12.18 0.87 6.34
CA ILE A 259 11.24 1.19 7.43
C ILE A 259 10.04 0.22 7.38
N LEU A 260 9.57 -0.14 6.18
CA LEU A 260 8.47 -1.09 6.01
C LEU A 260 8.89 -2.50 6.46
N VAL A 261 10.13 -2.88 6.11
CA VAL A 261 10.75 -4.13 6.60
C VAL A 261 10.92 -4.10 8.12
N LEU A 262 11.32 -2.97 8.68
CA LEU A 262 11.44 -2.79 10.13
C LEU A 262 10.10 -2.93 10.85
N LYS A 263 9.00 -2.40 10.31
CA LYS A 263 7.67 -2.57 10.91
C LYS A 263 7.23 -4.03 10.94
N SER A 264 7.50 -4.78 9.86
CA SER A 264 7.27 -6.24 9.85
C SER A 264 8.18 -6.94 10.88
N ARG A 265 9.44 -6.51 10.98
CA ARG A 265 10.42 -7.06 11.91
C ARG A 265 10.06 -6.83 13.37
N GLU A 266 9.51 -5.67 13.68
CA GLU A 266 9.00 -5.33 15.01
C GLU A 266 7.83 -6.24 15.40
N ALA A 267 6.87 -6.43 14.50
CA ALA A 267 5.77 -7.37 14.71
C ALA A 267 6.27 -8.81 14.93
N ASP A 268 7.25 -9.23 14.13
CA ASP A 268 7.81 -10.57 14.23
C ASP A 268 8.66 -10.78 15.50
N GLU A 269 9.36 -9.75 15.98
CA GLU A 269 10.04 -9.77 17.29
C GLU A 269 9.02 -9.93 18.43
N VAL A 270 7.92 -9.17 18.37
CA VAL A 270 6.83 -9.28 19.36
C VAL A 270 6.25 -10.69 19.35
N PHE A 271 6.00 -11.26 18.17
CA PHE A 271 5.53 -12.64 18.07
C PHE A 271 6.53 -13.62 18.68
N LYS A 272 7.82 -13.51 18.36
CA LYS A 272 8.86 -14.38 18.93
C LYS A 272 8.95 -14.28 20.46
N GLN A 273 8.83 -13.07 21.01
CA GLN A 273 9.02 -12.82 22.43
C GLN A 273 7.77 -13.12 23.28
N PHE A 274 6.58 -12.84 22.74
CA PHE A 274 5.32 -12.88 23.51
C PHE A 274 4.28 -13.86 22.94
N ASN A 275 4.53 -14.45 21.78
CA ASN A 275 3.61 -15.34 21.06
C ASN A 275 2.26 -14.69 20.73
N TYR A 276 2.29 -13.38 20.42
CA TYR A 276 1.15 -12.64 19.88
C TYR A 276 1.49 -12.08 18.51
N ASP A 277 0.62 -12.34 17.53
CA ASP A 277 0.78 -11.80 16.18
C ASP A 277 0.30 -10.35 16.08
N GLU A 278 0.67 -9.70 14.97
CA GLU A 278 0.31 -8.30 14.71
C GLU A 278 -1.19 -8.04 14.70
N PHE A 279 -2.03 -9.03 14.35
CA PHE A 279 -3.49 -8.91 14.35
C PHE A 279 -4.06 -8.96 15.77
N GLN A 280 -3.52 -9.83 16.63
CA GLN A 280 -3.93 -9.93 18.04
C GLN A 280 -3.56 -8.65 18.81
N VAL A 281 -2.35 -8.13 18.60
CA VAL A 281 -1.90 -6.88 19.23
C VAL A 281 -2.74 -5.70 18.73
N SER A 282 -2.98 -5.61 17.43
CA SER A 282 -3.85 -4.61 16.80
C SER A 282 -5.26 -4.62 17.36
N ALA A 283 -5.89 -5.79 17.44
CA ALA A 283 -7.22 -5.93 18.02
C ALA A 283 -7.26 -5.51 19.50
N ALA A 284 -6.21 -5.80 20.26
CA ALA A 284 -6.09 -5.39 21.66
C ALA A 284 -5.94 -3.87 21.80
N MET A 285 -5.17 -3.23 20.92
CA MET A 285 -5.04 -1.76 20.89
C MET A 285 -6.40 -1.07 20.73
N THR A 286 -7.26 -1.61 19.85
CA THR A 286 -8.64 -1.13 19.68
C THR A 286 -9.50 -1.43 20.91
N LYS A 287 -9.50 -2.68 21.40
CA LYS A 287 -10.30 -3.11 22.57
C LYS A 287 -10.02 -2.26 23.80
N TYR A 288 -8.75 -1.92 24.05
CA TYR A 288 -8.32 -1.15 25.20
C TYR A 288 -8.18 0.35 24.93
N SER A 289 -8.60 0.83 23.75
CA SER A 289 -8.65 2.26 23.39
C SER A 289 -7.35 3.00 23.67
N ILE A 290 -6.23 2.48 23.18
CA ILE A 290 -4.89 3.00 23.50
C ILE A 290 -4.70 4.48 23.17
N GLU A 291 -5.50 5.04 22.25
CA GLU A 291 -5.42 6.43 21.83
C GLU A 291 -5.96 7.40 22.89
N THR A 292 -6.91 6.95 23.70
CA THR A 292 -7.67 7.82 24.62
C THR A 292 -7.51 7.43 26.09
N ASP A 293 -7.16 6.17 26.40
CA ASP A 293 -7.05 5.71 27.78
C ASP A 293 -5.78 6.28 28.46
N PRO A 294 -5.89 7.04 29.57
CA PRO A 294 -4.75 7.57 30.31
C PRO A 294 -3.73 6.51 30.78
N TYR A 295 -4.14 5.25 30.96
CA TYR A 295 -3.24 4.16 31.36
C TYR A 295 -2.06 3.95 30.40
N PHE A 296 -2.26 4.26 29.12
CA PHE A 296 -1.29 4.13 28.04
C PHE A 296 -0.57 5.44 27.68
N GLU A 297 -0.66 6.49 28.51
CA GLU A 297 -0.04 7.79 28.20
C GLU A 297 1.48 7.70 27.97
N ASP A 298 2.18 6.94 28.79
CA ASP A 298 3.62 6.68 28.65
C ASP A 298 3.95 5.92 27.37
N VAL A 299 3.13 4.93 27.01
CA VAL A 299 3.25 4.19 25.74
C VAL A 299 3.06 5.13 24.56
N ARG A 300 2.01 5.96 24.55
CA ARG A 300 1.77 6.94 23.48
C ARG A 300 2.94 7.92 23.33
N ASN A 301 3.46 8.42 24.46
CA ASN A 301 4.63 9.30 24.44
C ASN A 301 5.84 8.60 23.82
N LYS A 302 6.06 7.33 24.17
CA LYS A 302 7.17 6.53 23.62
C LYS A 302 7.00 6.23 22.12
N LEU A 303 5.80 5.89 21.68
CA LEU A 303 5.47 5.69 20.27
C LEU A 303 5.71 6.97 19.47
N ASN A 304 5.35 8.14 20.01
CA ASN A 304 5.62 9.43 19.39
C ASN A 304 7.13 9.70 19.28
N GLU A 305 7.92 9.42 20.33
CA GLU A 305 9.39 9.53 20.25
C GLU A 305 9.99 8.66 19.15
N VAL A 306 9.53 7.41 19.04
CA VAL A 306 9.97 6.46 18.01
C VAL A 306 9.61 6.96 16.62
N THR A 307 8.39 7.46 16.45
CA THR A 307 7.88 7.98 15.18
C THR A 307 8.71 9.19 14.71
N VAL A 308 9.03 10.11 15.62
CA VAL A 308 9.91 11.25 15.33
C VAL A 308 11.31 10.79 14.93
N GLN A 309 11.85 9.75 15.56
CA GLN A 309 13.15 9.19 15.19
C GLN A 309 13.14 8.53 13.81
N LEU A 310 12.04 7.88 13.42
CA LEU A 310 11.91 7.20 12.13
C LEU A 310 11.70 8.18 10.97
N PHE A 311 10.85 9.19 11.15
CA PHE A 311 10.39 10.06 10.05
C PHE A 311 10.95 11.48 10.12
N GLY A 312 11.60 11.88 11.22
CA GLY A 312 12.17 13.21 11.40
C GLY A 312 11.13 14.30 11.71
N PHE A 313 9.85 13.94 11.86
CA PHE A 313 8.77 14.85 12.27
C PHE A 313 7.71 14.09 13.09
N ASN A 314 6.89 14.83 13.84
CA ASN A 314 5.77 14.27 14.58
C ASN A 314 4.48 14.36 13.73
N PRO A 315 3.86 13.24 13.30
CA PRO A 315 2.62 13.29 12.52
C PRO A 315 1.46 13.99 13.25
N ALA A 316 1.45 13.96 14.58
CA ALA A 316 0.43 14.67 15.39
C ALA A 316 0.51 16.20 15.27
N GLU A 317 1.61 16.74 14.73
CA GLU A 317 1.80 18.16 14.47
C GLU A 317 1.31 18.58 13.06
N LEU A 318 1.08 17.63 12.14
CA LEU A 318 0.56 17.91 10.80
C LEU A 318 -0.95 18.19 10.76
N GLY A 319 -1.66 17.90 11.85
CA GLY A 319 -3.11 18.05 11.98
C GLY A 319 -3.58 19.28 12.76
N LYS A 320 -2.68 20.23 13.07
CA LYS A 320 -2.99 21.52 13.70
C LYS A 320 -2.88 22.66 12.71
#